data_AF-A0A943K8U1-F1
#
_entry.id   AF-A0A943K8U1-F1
#
_cell.length_a   1.000
_cell.length_b   1.000
_cell.length_c   1.000
_cell.angle_alpha   90.00
_cell.angle_beta   90.00
_cell.angle_gamma   90.00
#
_symmetry.space_group_name_H-M   'P 1'
#
loop_
_entity.id
_entity.type
_entity.pdbx_description
1 polymer ?
#
loop_
_entity_poly.entity_id
_entity_poly.type
_entity_poly.pdbx_seq_one_letter_code
_entity_poly.pdbx_strand_id
1 'polypeptide(L)'
;MEKRIFDKLGFETSLLGLGCMRFPQKEGKIDLAETEKLVDACIAGGINYFDTAYVYGDGDSENAVRRTLVERYPRERFYLANKLPMWLLPEGHTPQELLETSLRRTDVSYFDNYLLHNLNQENWEICKKERLVDFIFAKKSAGIVRNAGFSFHDTPEVLNEILHAGDWDFVQLQINYYDWETAQRAREQYEMVTERGIPCIIMEPVRGGALASPHPDVVSLLRGTNPEASPASWALRFAGSLPNTAVVLSGMSTMEQVEENLRLFDPFQPLSAEEAELLKRAVAVMESLPLIPCTGCNYCGDCPKNVRISSAFEAYNSCMRFDQMADLRARIQTCHIADCIECGKCETHCPQHIAIRSELKKILACAEALV
;
A
#
# COMPACT_ATOMS: atom_id res chain seq x y z
N MET A 1 -14.37 19.08 1.74
CA MET A 1 -13.59 17.85 1.98
C MET A 1 -14.32 17.08 3.05
N GLU A 2 -14.65 15.80 2.81
CA GLU A 2 -15.27 14.95 3.83
C GLU A 2 -14.34 14.79 5.04
N LYS A 3 -14.91 14.91 6.24
CA LYS A 3 -14.21 14.81 7.53
C LYS A 3 -14.79 13.66 8.35
N ARG A 4 -13.95 12.93 9.08
CA ARG A 4 -14.36 11.83 9.94
C ARG A 4 -13.75 11.98 11.33
N ILE A 5 -14.53 11.61 12.34
CA ILE A 5 -14.12 11.59 13.74
C ILE A 5 -14.20 10.16 14.23
N PHE A 6 -13.12 9.69 14.83
CA PHE A 6 -13.08 8.43 15.55
C PHE A 6 -12.57 8.72 16.96
N ASP A 7 -13.35 8.36 17.98
CA ASP A 7 -13.04 8.69 19.39
C ASP A 7 -11.65 8.19 19.82
N LYS A 8 -11.23 7.01 19.32
CA LYS A 8 -9.88 6.46 19.56
C LYS A 8 -8.75 7.35 19.03
N LEU A 9 -8.95 8.02 17.90
CA LEU A 9 -7.96 8.96 17.36
C LEU A 9 -7.96 10.27 18.17
N GLY A 10 -9.13 10.72 18.61
CA GLY A 10 -9.28 11.94 19.40
C GLY A 10 -9.18 13.23 18.58
N PHE A 11 -9.24 13.13 17.25
CA PHE A 11 -9.25 14.27 16.33
C PHE A 11 -9.99 13.99 15.02
N GLU A 12 -10.29 15.04 14.25
CA GLU A 12 -11.07 15.00 13.01
C GLU A 12 -10.16 14.97 11.76
N THR A 13 -10.10 13.83 11.08
CA THR A 13 -9.28 13.65 9.87
C THR A 13 -10.08 13.97 8.60
N SER A 14 -9.44 14.50 7.57
CA SER A 14 -9.95 14.39 6.20
C SER A 14 -10.00 12.93 5.80
N LEU A 15 -11.08 12.53 5.13
CA LEU A 15 -11.18 11.17 4.59
C LEU A 15 -10.06 10.88 3.59
N LEU A 16 -9.62 11.87 2.80
CA LEU A 16 -8.42 11.75 1.98
C LEU A 16 -7.19 12.21 2.77
N GLY A 17 -6.15 11.39 2.78
CA GLY A 17 -4.82 11.72 3.29
C GLY A 17 -3.76 11.65 2.20
N LEU A 18 -2.67 12.41 2.36
CA LEU A 18 -1.54 12.39 1.44
C LEU A 18 -0.50 11.37 1.89
N GLY A 19 -0.26 10.35 1.06
CA GLY A 19 0.87 9.44 1.23
C GLY A 19 2.15 10.04 0.67
N CYS A 20 3.15 10.27 1.53
CA CYS A 20 4.38 11.01 1.20
C CYS A 20 5.50 10.14 0.61
N MET A 21 5.23 8.86 0.30
CA MET A 21 6.22 7.97 -0.32
C MET A 21 6.53 8.32 -1.78
N ARG A 22 5.53 8.83 -2.53
CA ARG A 22 5.58 9.03 -3.99
C ARG A 22 5.55 10.50 -4.39
N PHE A 23 6.22 11.35 -3.63
CA PHE A 23 6.36 12.75 -4.01
C PHE A 23 6.95 12.91 -5.41
N PRO A 24 6.61 14.01 -6.12
CA PRO A 24 7.16 14.34 -7.43
C PRO A 24 8.67 14.14 -7.47
N GLN A 25 9.17 13.54 -8.55
CA GLN A 25 10.59 13.25 -8.73
C GLN A 25 11.14 14.04 -9.91
N LYS A 26 12.37 14.55 -9.76
CA LYS A 26 13.18 15.15 -10.81
C LYS A 26 14.60 14.59 -10.70
N GLU A 27 15.07 13.96 -11.77
CA GLU A 27 16.41 13.35 -11.84
C GLU A 27 16.68 12.33 -10.71
N GLY A 28 15.66 11.55 -10.33
CA GLY A 28 15.75 10.52 -9.29
C GLY A 28 15.78 11.03 -7.85
N LYS A 29 15.44 12.31 -7.64
CA LYS A 29 15.29 12.93 -6.31
C LYS A 29 13.94 13.61 -6.21
N ILE A 30 13.46 13.84 -4.98
CA ILE A 30 12.23 14.59 -4.75
C ILE A 30 12.38 16.02 -5.30
N ASP A 31 11.47 16.41 -6.20
CA ASP A 31 11.35 17.79 -6.67
C ASP A 31 10.63 18.59 -5.58
N LEU A 32 11.40 19.28 -4.74
CA LEU A 32 10.85 20.07 -3.64
C LEU A 32 9.93 21.20 -4.13
N ALA A 33 10.22 21.83 -5.26
CA ALA A 33 9.42 22.96 -5.75
C ALA A 33 8.03 22.49 -6.20
N GLU A 34 7.95 21.37 -6.92
CA GLU A 34 6.68 20.76 -7.29
C GLU A 34 5.97 20.15 -6.08
N THR A 35 6.72 19.54 -5.15
CA THR A 35 6.16 18.99 -3.91
C THR A 35 5.57 20.09 -3.02
N GLU A 36 6.19 21.27 -2.93
CA GLU A 36 5.65 22.42 -2.18
C GLU A 36 4.28 22.82 -2.75
N LYS A 37 4.18 23.02 -4.07
CA LYS A 37 2.89 23.35 -4.72
C LYS A 37 1.83 22.28 -4.46
N LEU A 38 2.23 21.02 -4.52
CA LEU A 38 1.35 19.86 -4.32
C LEU A 38 0.80 19.84 -2.89
N VAL A 39 1.68 20.01 -1.89
CA VAL A 39 1.28 20.04 -0.47
C VAL A 39 0.42 21.26 -0.17
N ASP A 40 0.75 22.43 -0.75
CA ASP A 40 -0.06 23.64 -0.60
C ASP A 40 -1.49 23.41 -1.14
N ALA A 41 -1.62 22.79 -2.31
CA ALA A 41 -2.93 22.44 -2.88
C ALA A 41 -3.69 21.44 -1.99
N CYS A 42 -3.01 20.45 -1.41
CA CYS A 42 -3.63 19.51 -0.46
C CYS A 42 -4.19 20.22 0.77
N ILE A 43 -3.40 21.08 1.42
CA ILE A 43 -3.83 21.85 2.60
C ILE A 43 -4.99 22.79 2.24
N ALA A 44 -4.89 23.50 1.11
CA ALA A 44 -5.93 24.41 0.63
C ALA A 44 -7.23 23.66 0.32
N GLY A 45 -7.14 22.45 -0.24
CA GLY A 45 -8.26 21.54 -0.49
C GLY A 45 -8.81 20.86 0.78
N GLY A 46 -8.25 21.14 1.95
CA GLY A 46 -8.76 20.67 3.24
C GLY A 46 -8.21 19.33 3.72
N ILE A 47 -7.22 18.74 3.03
CA ILE A 47 -6.46 17.59 3.54
C ILE A 47 -5.73 18.01 4.82
N ASN A 48 -5.85 17.21 5.87
CA ASN A 48 -5.14 17.44 7.13
C ASN A 48 -4.41 16.18 7.64
N TYR A 49 -4.32 15.09 6.88
CA TYR A 49 -3.59 13.88 7.29
C TYR A 49 -2.45 13.59 6.31
N PHE A 50 -1.22 13.52 6.81
CA PHE A 50 0.00 13.31 6.02
C PHE A 50 0.77 12.11 6.57
N ASP A 51 1.11 11.16 5.69
CA ASP A 51 1.70 9.88 6.06
C ASP A 51 3.09 9.73 5.44
N THR A 52 4.13 9.77 6.27
CA THR A 52 5.52 9.48 5.87
C THR A 52 6.05 8.25 6.63
N ALA A 53 7.31 7.90 6.41
CA ALA A 53 8.01 6.85 7.14
C ALA A 53 9.52 7.07 7.07
N TYR A 54 10.24 6.58 8.09
CA TYR A 54 11.70 6.64 8.20
C TYR A 54 12.46 6.23 6.93
N VAL A 55 11.96 5.22 6.21
CA VAL A 55 12.64 4.57 5.08
C VAL A 55 12.21 5.10 3.71
N TYR A 56 11.25 6.02 3.62
CA TYR A 56 10.74 6.47 2.33
C TYR A 56 11.77 7.35 1.62
N GLY A 57 12.22 6.91 0.45
CA GLY A 57 13.27 7.57 -0.34
C GLY A 57 14.58 7.69 0.42
N ASP A 58 14.99 6.63 1.15
CA ASP A 58 16.19 6.61 2.01
C ASP A 58 16.20 7.71 3.10
N GLY A 59 15.00 8.17 3.50
CA GLY A 59 14.80 9.23 4.48
C GLY A 59 14.51 10.61 3.88
N ASP A 60 14.58 10.77 2.55
CA ASP A 60 14.33 12.05 1.89
C ASP A 60 12.87 12.50 2.03
N SER A 61 11.91 11.58 2.16
CA SER A 61 10.49 11.92 2.37
C SER A 61 10.29 12.72 3.66
N GLU A 62 10.95 12.36 4.77
CA GLU A 62 10.81 13.08 6.04
C GLU A 62 11.35 14.51 5.94
N ASN A 63 12.49 14.69 5.26
CA ASN A 63 13.07 16.01 4.99
C ASN A 63 12.20 16.84 4.04
N ALA A 64 11.59 16.21 3.04
CA ALA A 64 10.63 16.87 2.17
C ALA A 64 9.39 17.32 2.96
N VAL A 65 8.81 16.45 3.81
CA VAL A 65 7.69 16.81 4.69
C VAL A 65 8.03 17.99 5.59
N ARG A 66 9.22 18.02 6.19
CA ARG A 66 9.67 19.19 6.97
C ARG A 66 9.56 20.46 6.13
N ARG A 67 10.16 20.45 4.95
CA ARG A 67 10.26 21.63 4.07
C ARG A 67 8.91 22.07 3.51
N THR A 68 8.08 21.12 3.10
CA THR A 68 6.85 21.38 2.33
C THR A 68 5.60 21.45 3.18
N LEU A 69 5.65 20.97 4.43
CA LEU A 69 4.51 20.99 5.36
C LEU A 69 4.85 21.71 6.66
N VAL A 70 5.82 21.19 7.43
CA VAL A 70 6.06 21.61 8.82
C VAL A 70 6.55 23.05 8.93
N GLU A 71 7.49 23.47 8.07
CA GLU A 71 8.02 24.84 8.07
C GLU A 71 7.02 25.87 7.50
N ARG A 72 5.97 25.41 6.80
CA ARG A 72 5.04 26.26 6.03
C ARG A 72 3.70 26.47 6.71
N TYR A 73 3.27 25.52 7.53
CA TYR A 73 1.95 25.51 8.14
C TYR A 73 2.04 25.37 9.66
N PRO A 74 1.14 26.03 10.40
CA PRO A 74 1.13 25.89 11.85
C PRO A 74 0.72 24.46 12.22
N ARG A 75 1.28 23.95 13.33
CA ARG A 75 1.24 22.52 13.70
C ARG A 75 -0.18 21.97 13.86
N GLU A 76 -1.13 22.81 14.26
CA GLU A 76 -2.54 22.48 14.43
C GLU A 76 -3.30 22.31 13.10
N ARG A 77 -2.69 22.67 11.96
CA ARG A 77 -3.36 22.58 10.65
C ARG A 77 -3.33 21.17 10.07
N PHE A 78 -2.43 20.31 10.55
CA PHE A 78 -2.22 18.98 10.01
C PHE A 78 -1.93 17.95 11.11
N TYR A 79 -2.22 16.69 10.78
CA TYR A 79 -1.80 15.49 11.48
C TYR A 79 -0.70 14.81 10.68
N LEU A 80 0.37 14.43 11.37
CA LEU A 80 1.54 13.81 10.78
C LEU A 80 1.74 12.39 11.34
N ALA A 81 1.78 11.43 10.43
CA ALA A 81 2.07 10.03 10.71
C ALA A 81 3.48 9.65 10.29
N ASN A 82 4.15 8.84 11.11
CA ASN A 82 5.47 8.28 10.82
C ASN A 82 5.57 6.83 11.32
N LYS A 83 6.58 6.07 10.89
CA LYS A 83 6.68 4.62 11.09
C LYS A 83 8.08 4.19 11.50
N LEU A 84 8.16 3.32 12.50
CA LEU A 84 9.38 2.70 13.00
C LEU A 84 9.74 1.45 12.17
N PRO A 85 10.88 1.43 11.46
CA PRO A 85 11.32 0.28 10.68
C PRO A 85 12.05 -0.74 11.55
N MET A 86 11.33 -1.70 12.16
CA MET A 86 11.95 -2.61 13.12
C MET A 86 13.01 -3.54 12.55
N TRP A 87 12.99 -3.81 11.24
CA TRP A 87 14.01 -4.62 10.57
C TRP A 87 15.42 -4.00 10.60
N LEU A 88 15.55 -2.72 10.98
CA LEU A 88 16.87 -2.10 11.22
C LEU A 88 17.44 -2.42 12.62
N LEU A 89 16.64 -2.95 13.54
CA LEU A 89 17.10 -3.25 14.90
C LEU A 89 18.16 -4.38 14.93
N PRO A 90 18.03 -5.48 14.16
CA PRO A 90 19.10 -6.46 14.03
C PRO A 90 20.42 -5.90 13.48
N GLU A 91 20.39 -4.76 12.79
CA GLU A 91 21.58 -4.07 12.26
C GLU A 91 22.30 -3.21 13.32
N GLY A 92 21.79 -3.17 14.56
CA GLY A 92 22.39 -2.47 15.69
C GLY A 92 21.76 -1.11 16.01
N HIS A 93 20.68 -0.72 15.33
CA HIS A 93 19.90 0.46 15.69
C HIS A 93 19.02 0.19 16.92
N THR A 94 18.71 1.25 17.67
CA THR A 94 17.71 1.20 18.74
C THR A 94 16.40 1.89 18.32
N PRO A 95 15.24 1.48 18.87
CA PRO A 95 13.97 2.13 18.52
C PRO A 95 13.93 3.60 18.97
N GLN A 96 14.66 3.96 20.02
CA GLN A 96 14.79 5.34 20.49
C GLN A 96 15.51 6.22 19.46
N GLU A 97 16.66 5.77 18.96
CA GLU A 97 17.45 6.52 17.97
C GLU A 97 16.69 6.72 16.66
N LEU A 98 15.95 5.71 16.20
CA LEU A 98 15.13 5.78 15.00
C LEU A 98 14.01 6.83 15.16
N LEU A 99 13.27 6.80 16.27
CA LEU A 99 12.23 7.79 16.57
C LEU A 99 12.81 9.21 16.66
N GLU A 100 13.90 9.41 17.40
CA GLU A 100 14.53 10.73 17.52
C GLU A 100 15.05 11.26 16.18
N THR A 101 15.54 10.38 15.32
CA THR A 101 15.96 10.74 13.96
C THR A 101 14.78 11.20 13.12
N SER A 102 13.65 10.48 13.15
CA SER A 102 12.42 10.91 12.48
C SER A 102 11.91 12.27 12.98
N LEU A 103 11.90 12.50 14.30
CA LEU A 103 11.53 13.79 14.90
C LEU A 103 12.44 14.92 14.42
N ARG A 104 13.76 14.70 14.39
CA ARG A 104 14.74 15.68 13.87
C ARG A 104 14.58 15.97 12.39
N ARG A 105 14.39 14.94 11.55
CA ARG A 105 14.25 15.09 10.10
C ARG A 105 12.98 15.85 9.72
N THR A 106 11.87 15.54 10.39
CA THR A 106 10.57 16.21 10.19
C THR A 106 10.47 17.57 10.90
N ASP A 107 11.35 17.85 11.86
CA ASP A 107 11.36 19.05 12.72
C ASP A 107 10.09 19.21 13.57
N VAL A 108 9.59 18.10 14.12
CA VAL A 108 8.44 18.08 15.05
C VAL A 108 8.85 17.54 16.41
N SER A 109 8.14 17.96 17.45
CA SER A 109 8.34 17.46 18.82
C SER A 109 7.49 16.23 19.15
N TYR A 110 6.48 15.92 18.32
CA TYR A 110 5.61 14.74 18.46
C TYR A 110 4.97 14.36 17.13
N PHE A 111 4.61 13.07 16.99
CA PHE A 111 3.76 12.57 15.92
C PHE A 111 2.31 12.39 16.39
N ASP A 112 1.34 12.71 15.54
CA ASP A 112 -0.07 12.42 15.85
C ASP A 112 -0.29 10.91 15.77
N ASN A 113 0.24 10.27 14.75
CA ASN A 113 0.17 8.82 14.55
C ASN A 113 1.59 8.27 14.42
N TYR A 114 1.94 7.27 15.22
CA TYR A 114 3.19 6.54 15.06
C TYR A 114 2.92 5.05 14.91
N LEU A 115 3.59 4.42 13.96
CA LEU A 115 3.31 3.04 13.58
C LEU A 115 4.54 2.15 13.79
N LEU A 116 4.30 0.91 14.21
CA LEU A 116 5.21 -0.19 13.89
C LEU A 116 5.05 -0.52 12.40
N HIS A 117 6.12 -0.36 11.62
CA HIS A 117 6.05 -0.43 10.15
C HIS A 117 6.05 -1.89 9.67
N ASN A 118 5.23 -2.20 8.68
CA ASN A 118 5.27 -3.45 7.92
C ASN A 118 5.21 -4.72 8.79
N LEU A 119 4.26 -4.80 9.73
CA LEU A 119 4.09 -6.01 10.51
C LEU A 119 3.60 -7.17 9.63
N ASN A 120 4.33 -8.26 9.74
CA ASN A 120 4.10 -9.58 9.17
C ASN A 120 4.70 -10.61 10.15
N GLN A 121 4.62 -11.90 9.86
CA GLN A 121 5.11 -12.93 10.78
C GLN A 121 6.58 -12.72 11.20
N GLU A 122 7.46 -12.38 10.26
CA GLU A 122 8.89 -12.19 10.52
C GLU A 122 9.15 -10.92 11.36
N ASN A 123 8.60 -9.78 10.94
CA ASN A 123 8.74 -8.52 11.65
C ASN A 123 8.06 -8.55 13.03
N TRP A 124 7.04 -9.39 13.20
CA TRP A 124 6.39 -9.61 14.48
C TRP A 124 7.31 -10.32 15.48
N GLU A 125 8.13 -11.27 15.04
CA GLU A 125 9.16 -11.88 15.92
C GLU A 125 10.19 -10.85 16.40
N ILE A 126 10.62 -9.93 15.52
CA ILE A 126 11.49 -8.82 15.90
C ILE A 126 10.77 -7.92 16.92
N CYS A 127 9.51 -7.57 16.66
CA CYS A 127 8.72 -6.73 17.54
C CYS A 127 8.59 -7.31 18.95
N LYS A 128 8.34 -8.63 19.07
CA LYS A 128 8.28 -9.33 20.36
C LYS A 128 9.63 -9.31 21.07
N LYS A 129 10.70 -9.67 20.37
CA LYS A 129 12.06 -9.74 20.93
C LYS A 129 12.52 -8.38 21.47
N GLU A 130 12.27 -7.31 20.72
CA GLU A 130 12.71 -5.96 21.05
C GLU A 130 11.67 -5.17 21.87
N ARG A 131 10.56 -5.81 22.27
CA ARG A 131 9.48 -5.24 23.10
C ARG A 131 8.89 -3.94 22.53
N LEU A 132 8.67 -3.89 21.22
CA LEU A 132 8.31 -2.64 20.54
C LEU A 132 6.87 -2.18 20.83
N VAL A 133 5.98 -3.10 21.22
CA VAL A 133 4.64 -2.75 21.71
C VAL A 133 4.75 -1.92 23.00
N ASP A 134 5.53 -2.39 23.98
CA ASP A 134 5.78 -1.63 25.21
C ASP A 134 6.42 -0.27 24.91
N PHE A 135 7.39 -0.25 23.98
CA PHE A 135 8.07 0.97 23.57
C PHE A 135 7.08 2.00 23.01
N ILE A 136 6.24 1.64 22.03
CA ILE A 136 5.36 2.60 21.37
C ILE A 136 4.28 3.14 22.33
N PHE A 137 3.74 2.30 23.21
CA PHE A 137 2.81 2.75 24.25
C PHE A 137 3.49 3.62 25.30
N ALA A 138 4.75 3.35 25.67
CA ALA A 138 5.50 4.26 26.54
C ALA A 138 5.71 5.64 25.90
N LYS A 139 5.94 5.70 24.58
CA LYS A 139 6.02 6.99 23.84
C LYS A 139 4.69 7.70 23.75
N LYS A 140 3.59 6.95 23.66
CA LYS A 140 2.24 7.49 23.80
C LYS A 140 2.02 8.12 25.18
N SER A 141 2.33 7.40 26.26
CA SER A 141 2.21 7.93 27.63
C SER A 141 3.10 9.16 27.88
N ALA A 142 4.26 9.24 27.21
CA ALA A 142 5.15 10.40 27.28
C ALA A 142 4.71 11.60 26.40
N GLY A 143 3.66 11.45 25.59
CA GLY A 143 3.16 12.51 24.70
C GLY A 143 4.00 12.79 23.46
N ILE A 144 5.04 11.97 23.19
CA ILE A 144 5.86 12.04 21.97
C ILE A 144 5.09 11.46 20.78
N VAL A 145 4.14 10.57 21.06
CA VAL A 145 3.19 10.01 20.11
C VAL A 145 1.79 10.26 20.67
N ARG A 146 0.80 10.62 19.84
CA ARG A 146 -0.60 10.75 20.29
C ARG A 146 -1.37 9.45 20.14
N ASN A 147 -1.24 8.79 18.99
CA ASN A 147 -1.83 7.49 18.69
C ASN A 147 -0.77 6.48 18.28
N ALA A 148 -0.81 5.29 18.87
CA ALA A 148 0.03 4.15 18.56
C ALA A 148 -0.75 3.15 17.69
N GLY A 149 -0.18 2.80 16.54
CA GLY A 149 -0.73 1.81 15.62
C GLY A 149 0.35 0.98 14.95
N PHE A 150 -0.03 0.27 13.90
CA PHE A 150 0.89 -0.49 13.05
C PHE A 150 0.35 -0.57 11.62
N SER A 151 1.25 -0.76 10.65
CA SER A 151 0.86 -1.15 9.29
C SER A 151 1.05 -2.66 9.11
N PHE A 152 0.19 -3.30 8.31
CA PHE A 152 0.11 -4.76 8.26
C PHE A 152 0.13 -5.31 6.82
N HIS A 153 0.87 -6.40 6.60
CA HIS A 153 1.16 -6.98 5.28
C HIS A 153 1.24 -8.51 5.29
N ASP A 154 0.34 -9.18 6.02
CA ASP A 154 0.32 -10.65 6.12
C ASP A 154 -1.13 -11.16 6.17
N THR A 155 -1.32 -12.37 6.69
CA THR A 155 -2.57 -13.11 6.75
C THR A 155 -3.46 -12.69 7.93
N PRO A 156 -4.79 -12.90 7.85
CA PRO A 156 -5.71 -12.67 8.98
C PRO A 156 -5.27 -13.35 10.28
N GLU A 157 -4.66 -14.53 10.19
CA GLU A 157 -4.21 -15.29 11.37
C GLU A 157 -3.09 -14.55 12.13
N VAL A 158 -2.12 -13.98 11.41
CA VAL A 158 -1.05 -13.15 12.00
C VAL A 158 -1.62 -11.83 12.52
N LEU A 159 -2.54 -11.21 11.77
CA LEU A 159 -3.21 -9.98 12.22
C LEU A 159 -3.92 -10.20 13.57
N ASN A 160 -4.60 -11.34 13.72
CA ASN A 160 -5.29 -11.68 14.96
C ASN A 160 -4.32 -11.72 16.15
N GLU A 161 -3.13 -12.32 16.00
CA GLU A 161 -2.12 -12.33 17.07
C GLU A 161 -1.71 -10.91 17.46
N ILE A 162 -1.40 -10.07 16.48
CA ILE A 162 -0.92 -8.69 16.69
C ILE A 162 -1.99 -7.82 17.35
N LEU A 163 -3.25 -7.97 16.93
CA LEU A 163 -4.38 -7.24 17.52
C LEU A 163 -4.57 -7.55 19.01
N HIS A 164 -4.18 -8.74 19.48
CA HIS A 164 -4.25 -9.09 20.91
C HIS A 164 -3.07 -8.57 21.73
N ALA A 165 -2.02 -8.06 21.08
CA ALA A 165 -0.82 -7.63 21.78
C ALA A 165 -0.95 -6.25 22.46
N GLY A 166 -1.97 -5.46 22.14
CA GLY A 166 -2.16 -4.13 22.73
C GLY A 166 -3.50 -3.49 22.40
N ASP A 167 -3.83 -2.42 23.12
CA ASP A 167 -5.01 -1.59 22.85
C ASP A 167 -4.67 -0.53 21.80
N TRP A 168 -4.58 -0.98 20.55
CA TRP A 168 -4.17 -0.14 19.42
C TRP A 168 -5.17 1.00 19.15
N ASP A 169 -4.65 2.17 18.80
CA ASP A 169 -5.47 3.35 18.47
C ASP A 169 -6.00 3.32 17.04
N PHE A 170 -5.27 2.67 16.13
CA PHE A 170 -5.63 2.48 14.73
C PHE A 170 -4.79 1.36 14.11
N VAL A 171 -5.24 0.84 12.97
CA VAL A 171 -4.46 -0.09 12.12
C VAL A 171 -4.42 0.44 10.71
N GLN A 172 -3.25 0.37 10.07
CA GLN A 172 -3.08 0.69 8.66
C GLN A 172 -3.10 -0.59 7.82
N LEU A 173 -4.13 -0.76 6.99
CA LEU A 173 -4.38 -1.97 6.18
C LEU A 173 -4.27 -1.69 4.68
N GLN A 174 -3.77 -2.68 3.92
CA GLN A 174 -3.87 -2.67 2.45
C GLN A 174 -5.30 -3.02 2.05
N ILE A 175 -6.07 -2.05 1.56
CA ILE A 175 -7.45 -2.29 1.12
C ILE A 175 -7.70 -1.64 -0.23
N ASN A 176 -8.08 -2.46 -1.20
CA ASN A 176 -8.59 -2.07 -2.50
C ASN A 176 -9.61 -3.10 -3.00
N TYR A 177 -10.38 -2.79 -4.03
CA TYR A 177 -11.48 -3.66 -4.47
C TYR A 177 -11.01 -4.99 -5.06
N TYR A 178 -9.78 -5.07 -5.55
CA TYR A 178 -9.21 -6.30 -6.10
C TYR A 178 -8.77 -7.25 -4.98
N ASP A 179 -8.06 -6.73 -3.98
CA ASP A 179 -7.55 -7.52 -2.86
C ASP A 179 -8.62 -7.84 -1.78
N TRP A 180 -9.84 -7.32 -1.95
CA TRP A 180 -10.94 -7.47 -0.99
C TRP A 180 -11.32 -8.93 -0.69
N GLU A 181 -11.53 -9.73 -1.75
CA GLU A 181 -11.98 -11.14 -1.65
C GLU A 181 -10.96 -12.12 -2.26
N THR A 182 -9.77 -11.65 -2.70
CA THR A 182 -8.74 -12.51 -3.30
C THR A 182 -7.78 -13.04 -2.22
N ALA A 183 -6.56 -13.47 -2.62
CA ALA A 183 -5.61 -14.13 -1.73
C ALA A 183 -5.23 -13.30 -0.50
N GLN A 184 -5.31 -11.97 -0.58
CA GLN A 184 -5.03 -11.08 0.54
C GLN A 184 -6.09 -11.16 1.65
N ARG A 185 -7.33 -11.59 1.34
CA ARG A 185 -8.45 -11.65 2.30
C ARG A 185 -8.66 -10.31 3.03
N ALA A 186 -8.52 -9.17 2.32
CA ALA A 186 -8.51 -7.85 2.96
C ALA A 186 -9.84 -7.53 3.66
N ARG A 187 -10.97 -8.09 3.20
CA ARG A 187 -12.26 -8.00 3.88
C ARG A 187 -12.22 -8.54 5.30
N GLU A 188 -11.71 -9.75 5.47
CA GLU A 188 -11.65 -10.41 6.76
C GLU A 188 -10.76 -9.62 7.73
N GLN A 189 -9.60 -9.15 7.24
CA GLN A 189 -8.72 -8.29 8.02
C GLN A 189 -9.42 -7.00 8.49
N TYR A 190 -10.18 -6.36 7.60
CA TYR A 190 -10.97 -5.17 7.92
C TYR A 190 -12.08 -5.45 8.94
N GLU A 191 -12.81 -6.55 8.78
CA GLU A 191 -13.88 -6.97 9.69
C GLU A 191 -13.32 -7.23 11.10
N MET A 192 -12.19 -7.95 11.21
CA MET A 192 -11.52 -8.20 12.50
C MET A 192 -11.10 -6.93 13.25
N VAL A 193 -10.62 -5.91 12.53
CA VAL A 193 -10.24 -4.61 13.10
C VAL A 193 -11.49 -3.81 13.50
N THR A 194 -12.54 -3.87 12.68
CA THR A 194 -13.82 -3.20 12.92
C THR A 194 -14.56 -3.76 14.14
N GLU A 195 -14.58 -5.07 14.32
CA GLU A 195 -15.19 -5.74 15.48
C GLU A 195 -14.56 -5.31 16.82
N ARG A 196 -13.32 -4.84 16.80
CA ARG A 196 -12.60 -4.33 17.97
C ARG A 196 -12.79 -2.83 18.18
N GLY A 197 -13.57 -2.16 17.34
CA GLY A 197 -13.75 -0.71 17.38
C GLY A 197 -12.46 0.06 17.13
N ILE A 198 -11.51 -0.53 16.38
CA ILE A 198 -10.26 0.12 16.03
C ILE A 198 -10.43 0.76 14.63
N PRO A 199 -10.18 2.06 14.46
CA PRO A 199 -10.25 2.74 13.17
C PRO A 199 -9.22 2.20 12.16
N CYS A 200 -9.62 2.09 10.89
CA CYS A 200 -8.74 1.70 9.79
C CYS A 200 -8.19 2.91 9.03
N ILE A 201 -6.88 2.93 8.80
CA ILE A 201 -6.23 3.83 7.82
C ILE A 201 -5.92 2.99 6.59
N ILE A 202 -6.44 3.36 5.44
CA ILE A 202 -6.30 2.54 4.23
C ILE A 202 -5.06 2.98 3.46
N MET A 203 -4.12 2.06 3.29
CA MET A 203 -3.00 2.20 2.36
C MET A 203 -3.24 1.38 1.10
N GLU A 204 -2.50 1.74 0.05
CA GLU A 204 -2.60 1.09 -1.27
C GLU A 204 -4.02 0.96 -1.85
N PRO A 205 -4.90 1.97 -1.75
CA PRO A 205 -6.23 1.91 -2.35
C PRO A 205 -6.18 1.71 -3.87
N VAL A 206 -5.09 2.13 -4.52
CA VAL A 206 -4.85 1.97 -5.97
C VAL A 206 -3.79 0.87 -6.24
N ARG A 207 -3.45 0.03 -5.26
CA ARG A 207 -2.53 -1.12 -5.37
C ARG A 207 -1.21 -0.77 -6.05
N GLY A 208 -0.48 0.21 -5.48
CA GLY A 208 0.77 0.72 -6.03
C GLY A 208 0.66 1.42 -7.39
N GLY A 209 -0.55 1.76 -7.83
CA GLY A 209 -0.86 2.35 -9.14
C GLY A 209 -1.44 1.35 -10.14
N ALA A 210 -1.44 0.05 -9.84
CA ALA A 210 -1.93 -0.98 -10.75
C ALA A 210 -3.42 -0.81 -11.09
N LEU A 211 -4.24 -0.36 -10.14
CA LEU A 211 -5.67 -0.13 -10.38
C LEU A 211 -5.97 1.21 -11.09
N ALA A 212 -4.95 2.04 -11.35
CA ALA A 212 -5.10 3.20 -12.23
C ALA A 212 -5.14 2.79 -13.71
N SER A 213 -4.61 1.61 -14.03
CA SER A 213 -4.55 1.04 -15.38
C SER A 213 -4.92 -0.46 -15.36
N PRO A 214 -6.14 -0.85 -14.96
CA PRO A 214 -6.55 -2.25 -15.04
C PRO A 214 -6.66 -2.69 -16.52
N HIS A 215 -6.81 -3.98 -16.77
CA HIS A 215 -7.00 -4.54 -18.11
C HIS A 215 -8.05 -3.74 -18.94
N PRO A 216 -7.87 -3.54 -20.27
CA PRO A 216 -8.75 -2.70 -21.09
C PRO A 216 -10.25 -3.06 -21.04
N ASP A 217 -10.58 -4.34 -20.86
CA ASP A 217 -11.97 -4.78 -20.68
C ASP A 217 -12.58 -4.26 -19.37
N VAL A 218 -11.78 -4.18 -18.30
CA VAL A 218 -12.19 -3.57 -17.04
C VAL A 218 -12.35 -2.07 -17.21
N VAL A 219 -11.43 -1.39 -17.89
CA VAL A 219 -11.57 0.04 -18.20
C VAL A 219 -12.87 0.31 -18.97
N SER A 220 -13.17 -0.51 -19.97
CA SER A 220 -14.41 -0.41 -20.76
C SER A 220 -15.65 -0.65 -19.91
N LEU A 221 -15.62 -1.64 -19.01
CA LEU A 221 -16.70 -1.93 -18.08
C LEU A 221 -16.96 -0.74 -17.14
N LEU A 222 -15.91 -0.18 -16.52
CA LEU A 222 -16.02 0.94 -15.57
C LEU A 222 -16.52 2.22 -16.27
N ARG A 223 -15.97 2.54 -17.44
CA ARG A 223 -16.40 3.70 -18.25
C ARG A 223 -17.80 3.56 -18.80
N GLY A 224 -18.28 2.34 -19.03
CA GLY A 224 -19.66 2.06 -19.41
C GLY A 224 -20.67 2.52 -18.35
N THR A 225 -20.26 2.56 -17.07
CA THR A 225 -21.10 3.07 -15.97
C THR A 225 -20.86 4.55 -15.70
N ASN A 226 -19.60 5.01 -15.70
CA ASN A 226 -19.27 6.43 -15.56
C ASN A 226 -18.10 6.81 -16.49
N PRO A 227 -18.38 7.46 -17.64
CA PRO A 227 -17.36 7.81 -18.63
C PRO A 227 -16.29 8.77 -18.13
N GLU A 228 -16.63 9.63 -17.17
CA GLU A 228 -15.74 10.68 -16.64
C GLU A 228 -14.88 10.18 -15.46
N ALA A 229 -15.23 9.03 -14.86
CA ALA A 229 -14.49 8.47 -13.75
C ALA A 229 -13.20 7.77 -14.22
N SER A 230 -12.06 8.13 -13.63
CA SER A 230 -10.82 7.37 -13.84
C SER A 230 -10.89 6.01 -13.15
N PRO A 231 -10.14 5.00 -13.60
CA PRO A 231 -10.03 3.73 -12.88
C PRO A 231 -9.54 3.89 -11.43
N ALA A 232 -8.63 4.83 -11.17
CA ALA A 232 -8.14 5.11 -9.82
C ALA A 232 -9.26 5.65 -8.90
N SER A 233 -10.16 6.49 -9.42
CA SER A 233 -11.27 7.06 -8.65
C SER A 233 -12.20 5.98 -8.07
N TRP A 234 -12.44 4.89 -8.82
CA TRP A 234 -13.20 3.75 -8.33
C TRP A 234 -12.54 3.06 -7.13
N ALA A 235 -11.22 2.92 -7.19
CA ALA A 235 -10.43 2.29 -6.13
C ALA A 235 -10.40 3.14 -4.84
N LEU A 236 -10.25 4.46 -5.00
CA LEU A 236 -10.31 5.42 -3.89
C LEU A 236 -11.72 5.50 -3.27
N ARG A 237 -12.77 5.55 -4.10
CA ARG A 237 -14.17 5.53 -3.61
C ARG A 237 -14.50 4.23 -2.90
N PHE A 238 -14.02 3.08 -3.38
CA PHE A 238 -14.18 1.82 -2.68
C PHE A 238 -13.63 1.89 -1.25
N ALA A 239 -12.35 2.27 -1.09
CA ALA A 239 -11.71 2.40 0.21
C ALA A 239 -12.43 3.41 1.13
N GLY A 240 -12.88 4.53 0.57
CA GLY A 240 -13.61 5.57 1.32
C GLY A 240 -15.04 5.17 1.69
N SER A 241 -15.66 4.22 0.98
CA SER A 241 -17.05 3.80 1.23
C SER A 241 -17.18 2.90 2.46
N LEU A 242 -16.07 2.34 2.93
CA LEU A 242 -16.04 1.48 4.10
C LEU A 242 -16.29 2.31 5.39
N PRO A 243 -17.26 1.95 6.25
CA PRO A 243 -17.66 2.78 7.40
C PRO A 243 -16.55 3.04 8.42
N ASN A 244 -15.77 2.01 8.76
CA ASN A 244 -14.63 2.06 9.69
C ASN A 244 -13.33 2.61 9.07
N THR A 245 -13.39 3.24 7.89
CA THR A 245 -12.23 3.94 7.31
C THR A 245 -12.12 5.34 7.92
N ALA A 246 -11.01 5.64 8.60
CA ALA A 246 -10.69 6.99 9.07
C ALA A 246 -10.06 7.86 7.97
N VAL A 247 -9.13 7.27 7.22
CA VAL A 247 -8.35 7.95 6.17
C VAL A 247 -8.07 6.97 5.03
N VAL A 248 -8.17 7.45 3.79
CA VAL A 248 -7.72 6.81 2.56
C VAL A 248 -6.44 7.51 2.13
N LEU A 249 -5.31 6.81 2.16
CA LEU A 249 -4.01 7.34 1.77
C LEU A 249 -3.81 7.22 0.26
N SER A 250 -3.68 8.36 -0.41
CA SER A 250 -3.27 8.40 -1.82
C SER A 250 -1.89 9.02 -1.96
N GLY A 251 -0.96 8.27 -2.55
CA GLY A 251 0.28 8.83 -3.06
C GLY A 251 0.00 9.54 -4.38
N MET A 252 0.16 10.85 -4.43
CA MET A 252 -0.12 11.69 -5.59
C MET A 252 1.19 12.28 -6.09
N SER A 253 1.63 11.88 -7.28
CA SER A 253 2.90 12.30 -7.89
C SER A 253 2.76 13.50 -8.82
N THR A 254 1.53 13.88 -9.20
CA THR A 254 1.26 15.01 -10.10
C THR A 254 0.13 15.89 -9.58
N MET A 255 0.06 17.13 -10.05
CA MET A 255 -1.01 18.07 -9.66
C MET A 255 -2.38 17.59 -10.17
N GLU A 256 -2.45 16.97 -11.35
CA GLU A 256 -3.70 16.44 -11.89
C GLU A 256 -4.32 15.39 -10.96
N GLN A 257 -3.49 14.53 -10.36
CA GLN A 257 -3.94 13.54 -9.38
C GLN A 257 -4.48 14.20 -8.10
N VAL A 258 -3.81 15.27 -7.63
CA VAL A 258 -4.30 16.04 -6.48
C VAL A 258 -5.64 16.67 -6.78
N GLU A 259 -5.76 17.37 -7.91
CA GLU A 259 -6.99 18.05 -8.30
C GLU A 259 -8.14 17.06 -8.49
N GLU A 260 -7.90 15.91 -9.11
CA GLU A 260 -8.89 14.84 -9.26
C GLU A 260 -9.35 14.31 -7.89
N ASN A 261 -8.40 13.96 -7.02
CA ASN A 261 -8.73 13.40 -5.72
C ASN A 261 -9.40 14.42 -4.80
N LEU A 262 -9.01 15.69 -4.84
CA LEU A 262 -9.69 16.75 -4.09
C LEU A 262 -11.16 16.87 -4.52
N ARG A 263 -11.45 16.84 -5.83
CA ARG A 263 -12.84 16.80 -6.33
C ARG A 263 -13.59 15.55 -5.90
N LEU A 264 -12.92 14.40 -5.87
CA LEU A 264 -13.52 13.11 -5.52
C LEU A 264 -13.98 13.04 -4.06
N PHE A 265 -13.29 13.75 -3.15
CA PHE A 265 -13.57 13.74 -1.72
C PHE A 265 -14.28 15.02 -1.23
N ASP A 266 -14.80 15.86 -2.13
CA ASP A 266 -15.50 17.10 -1.78
C ASP A 266 -16.67 17.47 -2.71
N PRO A 267 -17.93 17.12 -2.36
CA PRO A 267 -18.31 16.20 -1.28
C PRO A 267 -18.00 14.75 -1.65
N PHE A 268 -17.62 13.92 -0.68
CA PHE A 268 -17.41 12.50 -0.91
C PHE A 268 -18.73 11.78 -1.18
N GLN A 269 -18.78 10.98 -2.24
CA GLN A 269 -19.91 10.12 -2.55
C GLN A 269 -19.50 8.64 -2.42
N PRO A 270 -20.02 7.92 -1.41
CA PRO A 270 -19.81 6.49 -1.29
C PRO A 270 -20.30 5.74 -2.54
N LEU A 271 -19.80 4.52 -2.75
CA LEU A 271 -20.29 3.63 -3.79
C LEU A 271 -21.74 3.24 -3.52
N SER A 272 -22.56 3.21 -4.56
CA SER A 272 -23.87 2.56 -4.52
C SER A 272 -23.74 1.04 -4.48
N ALA A 273 -24.84 0.33 -4.21
CA ALA A 273 -24.86 -1.13 -4.27
C ALA A 273 -24.55 -1.66 -5.68
N GLU A 274 -25.04 -0.97 -6.71
CA GLU A 274 -24.79 -1.30 -8.11
C GLU A 274 -23.32 -1.07 -8.48
N GLU A 275 -22.72 0.01 -8.00
CA GLU A 275 -21.29 0.30 -8.19
C GLU A 275 -20.41 -0.72 -7.46
N ALA A 276 -20.78 -1.13 -6.25
CA ALA A 276 -20.07 -2.19 -5.53
C ALA A 276 -20.12 -3.53 -6.30
N GLU A 277 -21.27 -3.87 -6.90
CA GLU A 277 -21.41 -5.06 -7.73
C GLU A 277 -20.64 -4.94 -9.07
N LEU A 278 -20.56 -3.73 -9.63
CA LEU A 278 -19.71 -3.46 -10.80
C LEU A 278 -18.23 -3.77 -10.51
N LEU A 279 -17.72 -3.40 -9.33
CA LEU A 279 -16.34 -3.70 -8.95
C LEU A 279 -16.10 -5.20 -8.78
N LYS A 280 -17.06 -5.97 -8.27
CA LYS A 280 -16.95 -7.44 -8.24
C LYS A 280 -16.87 -8.03 -9.64
N ARG A 281 -17.67 -7.50 -10.58
CA ARG A 281 -17.60 -7.90 -12.00
C ARG A 281 -16.25 -7.53 -12.62
N ALA A 282 -15.68 -6.37 -12.29
CA ALA A 282 -14.35 -5.98 -12.72
C ALA A 282 -13.28 -6.97 -12.23
N VAL A 283 -13.34 -7.41 -10.97
CA VAL A 283 -12.47 -8.46 -10.43
C VAL A 283 -12.67 -9.79 -11.16
N ALA A 284 -13.92 -10.19 -11.40
CA ALA A 284 -14.21 -11.43 -12.15
C ALA A 284 -13.63 -11.40 -13.58
N VAL A 285 -13.67 -10.24 -14.26
CA VAL A 285 -13.01 -10.07 -15.57
C VAL A 285 -11.50 -10.29 -15.43
N MET A 286 -10.84 -9.65 -14.47
CA MET A 286 -9.40 -9.82 -14.24
C MET A 286 -9.00 -11.27 -13.93
N GLU A 287 -9.80 -11.98 -13.12
CA GLU A 287 -9.53 -13.38 -12.78
C GLU A 287 -9.91 -14.37 -13.91
N SER A 288 -10.70 -13.93 -14.90
CA SER A 288 -11.05 -14.75 -16.08
C SER A 288 -10.04 -14.67 -17.22
N LEU A 289 -9.04 -13.80 -17.11
CA LEU A 289 -7.95 -13.67 -18.09
C LEU A 289 -7.19 -15.01 -18.20
N PRO A 290 -6.44 -15.23 -19.31
CA PRO A 290 -5.67 -16.47 -19.52
C PRO A 290 -4.40 -16.55 -18.64
N LEU A 291 -4.59 -16.41 -17.33
CA LEU A 291 -3.57 -16.41 -16.28
C LEU A 291 -2.95 -17.80 -16.11
N ILE A 292 -1.71 -17.82 -15.64
CA ILE A 292 -1.05 -19.05 -15.21
C ILE A 292 -1.60 -19.42 -13.83
N PRO A 293 -2.17 -20.62 -13.60
CA PRO A 293 -2.81 -21.01 -12.35
C PRO A 293 -1.78 -21.37 -11.25
N CYS A 294 -0.82 -20.46 -11.00
CA CYS A 294 0.21 -20.61 -9.99
C CYS A 294 -0.30 -20.13 -8.63
N THR A 295 -0.08 -20.92 -7.59
CA THR A 295 -0.43 -20.55 -6.21
C THR A 295 0.72 -19.90 -5.44
N GLY A 296 1.87 -19.67 -6.07
CA GLY A 296 3.03 -19.05 -5.41
C GLY A 296 3.72 -19.92 -4.34
N CYS A 297 3.32 -21.19 -4.15
CA CYS A 297 3.86 -22.09 -3.11
C CYS A 297 5.38 -22.32 -3.15
N ASN A 298 6.03 -21.98 -4.26
CA ASN A 298 7.46 -22.07 -4.47
C ASN A 298 8.10 -23.46 -4.29
N TYR A 299 7.32 -24.55 -4.32
CA TYR A 299 7.86 -25.93 -4.32
C TYR A 299 8.77 -26.25 -5.51
N CYS A 300 8.70 -25.44 -6.58
CA CYS A 300 9.60 -25.50 -7.73
C CYS A 300 10.90 -24.70 -7.56
N GLY A 301 11.17 -24.16 -6.36
CA GLY A 301 12.29 -23.25 -6.09
C GLY A 301 13.69 -23.85 -6.23
N ASP A 302 13.83 -25.18 -6.13
CA ASP A 302 15.13 -25.89 -6.23
C ASP A 302 15.59 -26.09 -7.69
N CYS A 303 15.57 -25.02 -8.47
CA CYS A 303 16.01 -25.00 -9.86
C CYS A 303 17.55 -24.97 -9.94
N PRO A 304 18.21 -25.87 -10.70
CA PRO A 304 19.68 -25.89 -10.82
C PRO A 304 20.27 -24.65 -11.51
N LYS A 305 19.41 -23.80 -12.09
CA LYS A 305 19.77 -22.54 -12.75
C LYS A 305 19.25 -21.31 -11.98
N ASN A 306 18.74 -21.51 -10.77
CA ASN A 306 18.18 -20.45 -9.92
C ASN A 306 17.05 -19.65 -10.60
N VAL A 307 16.31 -20.28 -11.52
CA VAL A 307 15.14 -19.67 -12.15
C VAL A 307 14.06 -19.42 -11.10
N ARG A 308 13.62 -18.18 -10.95
CA ARG A 308 12.55 -17.80 -10.01
C ARG A 308 11.18 -17.96 -10.68
N ILE A 309 10.74 -19.20 -10.80
CA ILE A 309 9.55 -19.60 -11.57
C ILE A 309 8.27 -18.93 -11.03
N SER A 310 8.02 -19.03 -9.73
CA SER A 310 6.86 -18.42 -9.06
C SER A 310 6.82 -16.91 -9.27
N SER A 311 7.96 -16.23 -9.12
CA SER A 311 8.08 -14.79 -9.35
C SER A 311 7.82 -14.40 -10.81
N ALA A 312 8.30 -15.19 -11.78
CA ALA A 312 8.02 -14.92 -13.20
C ALA A 312 6.54 -15.10 -13.54
N PHE A 313 5.89 -16.10 -12.98
CA PHE A 313 4.46 -16.36 -13.20
C PHE A 313 3.59 -15.27 -12.58
N GLU A 314 3.93 -14.83 -11.36
CA GLU A 314 3.26 -13.71 -10.71
C GLU A 314 3.46 -12.40 -11.50
N ALA A 315 4.68 -12.13 -11.96
CA ALA A 315 4.96 -10.96 -12.80
C ALA A 315 4.10 -10.96 -14.07
N TYR A 316 4.03 -12.09 -14.79
CA TYR A 316 3.21 -12.25 -15.98
C TYR A 316 1.71 -12.06 -15.71
N ASN A 317 1.17 -12.74 -14.70
CA ASN A 317 -0.23 -12.63 -14.32
C ASN A 317 -0.60 -11.21 -13.90
N SER A 318 0.25 -10.56 -13.09
CA SER A 318 0.07 -9.16 -12.71
C SER A 318 0.08 -8.24 -13.93
N CYS A 319 1.01 -8.44 -14.88
CA CYS A 319 1.06 -7.63 -16.10
C CYS A 319 -0.22 -7.77 -16.94
N MET A 320 -0.78 -8.98 -17.02
CA MET A 320 -2.04 -9.19 -17.74
C MET A 320 -3.24 -8.55 -17.05
N ARG A 321 -3.36 -8.66 -15.72
CA ARG A 321 -4.48 -8.05 -14.97
C ARG A 321 -4.50 -6.52 -15.05
N PHE A 322 -3.32 -5.90 -15.10
CA PHE A 322 -3.16 -4.45 -14.91
C PHE A 322 -2.53 -3.73 -16.11
N ASP A 323 -2.85 -4.17 -17.34
CA ASP A 323 -2.42 -3.55 -18.60
C ASP A 323 -0.93 -3.13 -18.63
N GLN A 324 -0.08 -3.98 -18.04
CA GLN A 324 1.33 -3.71 -17.74
C GLN A 324 2.25 -4.64 -18.53
N MET A 325 1.76 -5.18 -19.65
CA MET A 325 2.54 -6.11 -20.47
C MET A 325 3.82 -5.48 -20.99
N ALA A 326 3.82 -4.18 -21.33
CA ALA A 326 5.03 -3.46 -21.76
C ALA A 326 6.18 -3.53 -20.73
N ASP A 327 5.87 -3.65 -19.43
CA ASP A 327 6.85 -3.74 -18.35
C ASP A 327 7.32 -5.18 -18.07
N LEU A 328 6.71 -6.18 -18.72
CA LEU A 328 6.95 -7.60 -18.43
C LEU A 328 8.44 -7.95 -18.51
N ARG A 329 9.14 -7.46 -19.54
CA ARG A 329 10.58 -7.71 -19.72
C ARG A 329 11.41 -7.22 -18.53
N ALA A 330 11.13 -6.02 -18.03
CA ALA A 330 11.83 -5.46 -16.88
C ALA A 330 11.48 -6.26 -15.60
N ARG A 331 10.21 -6.63 -15.43
CA ARG A 331 9.74 -7.36 -14.25
C ARG A 331 10.33 -8.78 -14.11
N ILE A 332 10.57 -9.46 -15.23
CA ILE A 332 11.13 -10.82 -15.22
C ILE A 332 12.67 -10.84 -15.30
N GLN A 333 13.34 -9.69 -15.43
CA GLN A 333 14.78 -9.61 -15.66
C GLN A 333 15.60 -10.33 -14.58
N THR A 334 15.17 -10.23 -13.32
CA THR A 334 15.83 -10.88 -12.17
C THR A 334 15.33 -12.31 -11.92
N CYS A 335 14.44 -12.83 -12.76
CA CYS A 335 13.89 -14.16 -12.60
C CYS A 335 14.72 -15.26 -13.30
N HIS A 336 15.74 -14.88 -14.09
CA HIS A 336 16.65 -15.80 -14.77
C HIS A 336 15.95 -16.81 -15.71
N ILE A 337 14.76 -16.49 -16.21
CA ILE A 337 13.94 -17.44 -16.99
C ILE A 337 14.62 -17.88 -18.29
N ALA A 338 15.49 -17.04 -18.88
CA ALA A 338 16.27 -17.35 -20.07
C ALA A 338 17.36 -18.43 -19.82
N ASP A 339 17.74 -18.65 -18.56
CA ASP A 339 18.74 -19.65 -18.17
C ASP A 339 18.15 -21.07 -18.03
N CYS A 340 16.84 -21.23 -18.27
CA CYS A 340 16.15 -22.51 -18.14
C CYS A 340 16.69 -23.56 -19.11
N ILE A 341 17.17 -24.70 -18.57
CA ILE A 341 17.68 -25.85 -19.34
C ILE A 341 16.63 -26.93 -19.60
N GLU A 342 15.35 -26.64 -19.33
CA GLU A 342 14.23 -27.54 -19.61
C GLU A 342 14.28 -28.93 -18.94
N CYS A 343 15.01 -29.07 -17.83
CA CYS A 343 15.22 -30.36 -17.16
C CYS A 343 13.94 -31.04 -16.62
N GLY A 344 12.83 -30.30 -16.47
CA GLY A 344 11.53 -30.83 -16.06
C GLY A 344 11.33 -31.06 -14.55
N LYS A 345 12.38 -30.90 -13.73
CA LYS A 345 12.30 -31.09 -12.26
C LYS A 345 11.21 -30.25 -11.59
N CYS A 346 11.01 -29.01 -12.05
CA CYS A 346 10.00 -28.12 -11.50
C CYS A 346 8.56 -28.66 -11.66
N GLU A 347 8.26 -29.33 -12.77
CA GLU A 347 6.92 -29.85 -13.08
C GLU A 347 6.56 -31.02 -12.17
N THR A 348 7.53 -31.85 -11.76
CA THR A 348 7.31 -32.95 -10.81
C THR A 348 6.99 -32.49 -9.40
N HIS A 349 7.37 -31.25 -9.05
CA HIS A 349 7.09 -30.63 -7.74
C HIS A 349 5.86 -29.71 -7.78
N CYS A 350 5.26 -29.48 -8.95
CA CYS A 350 4.14 -28.55 -9.08
C CYS A 350 2.82 -29.22 -8.66
N PRO A 351 2.19 -28.79 -7.55
CA PRO A 351 0.93 -29.37 -7.11
C PRO A 351 -0.24 -29.02 -8.05
N GLN A 352 -0.08 -27.99 -8.87
CA GLN A 352 -1.06 -27.54 -9.86
C GLN A 352 -0.86 -28.20 -11.23
N HIS A 353 0.13 -29.10 -11.36
CA HIS A 353 0.48 -29.78 -12.61
C HIS A 353 0.67 -28.85 -13.82
N ILE A 354 1.21 -27.65 -13.57
CA ILE A 354 1.46 -26.65 -14.62
C ILE A 354 2.58 -27.17 -15.52
N ALA A 355 2.39 -27.00 -16.84
CA ALA A 355 3.46 -27.20 -17.83
C ALA A 355 4.48 -26.06 -17.76
N ILE A 356 5.24 -26.01 -16.66
CA ILE A 356 6.10 -24.87 -16.29
C ILE A 356 7.05 -24.49 -17.42
N ARG A 357 7.64 -25.46 -18.10
CA ARG A 357 8.60 -25.18 -19.20
C ARG A 357 7.93 -24.45 -20.36
N SER A 358 6.71 -24.87 -20.72
CA SER A 358 5.92 -24.22 -21.77
C SER A 358 5.52 -22.80 -21.37
N GLU A 359 5.09 -22.60 -20.13
CA GLU A 359 4.72 -21.27 -19.63
C GLU A 359 5.93 -20.32 -19.55
N LEU A 360 7.10 -20.78 -19.12
CA LEU A 360 8.32 -19.97 -19.13
C LEU A 360 8.71 -19.52 -20.56
N LYS A 361 8.58 -20.41 -21.55
CA LYS A 361 8.80 -20.09 -22.96
C LYS A 361 7.80 -19.05 -23.48
N LYS A 362 6.52 -19.22 -23.13
CA LYS A 362 5.46 -18.27 -23.47
C LYS A 362 5.77 -16.88 -22.88
N ILE A 363 6.17 -16.81 -21.62
CA ILE A 363 6.53 -15.54 -20.95
C ILE A 363 7.70 -14.87 -21.68
N LEU A 364 8.76 -15.62 -22.00
CA LEU A 364 9.90 -15.11 -22.76
C LEU A 364 9.47 -14.54 -24.12
N ALA A 365 8.70 -15.31 -24.89
CA ALA A 365 8.21 -14.89 -26.20
C ALA A 365 7.33 -13.63 -26.11
N CYS A 366 6.46 -13.52 -25.09
CA CYS A 366 5.68 -12.32 -24.84
C CYS A 366 6.59 -11.11 -24.54
N ALA A 367 7.61 -11.28 -23.70
CA ALA A 367 8.53 -10.20 -23.35
C ALA A 367 9.41 -9.76 -24.53
N GLU A 368 9.73 -10.65 -25.47
CA GLU A 368 10.49 -10.36 -26.68
C GLU A 368 9.65 -9.66 -27.76
N ALA A 369 8.37 -10.00 -27.88
CA ALA A 369 7.47 -9.40 -28.87
C ALA A 369 7.08 -7.95 -28.59
N LEU A 370 7.42 -7.42 -27.41
CA LEU A 370 7.12 -6.06 -26.96
C LEU A 370 8.29 -5.09 -27.18
N VAL A 371 9.33 -5.53 -27.90
CA VAL A 371 10.51 -4.77 -28.33
C VAL A 371 10.34 -4.38 -29.78
#